data_AF-X1G0B7-F1
#
_entry.id   AF-X1G0B7-F1
#
_cell.length_a   1.000
_cell.length_b   1.000
_cell.length_c   1.000
_cell.angle_alpha   90.00
_cell.angle_beta   90.00
_cell.angle_gamma   90.00
#
_symmetry.space_group_name_H-M   'P 1'
#
loop_
_entity.id
_entity.type
_entity.pdbx_description
1 polymer ?
#
loop_
_entity_poly.entity_id
_entity_poly.type
_entity_poly.pdbx_seq_one_letter_code
_entity_poly.pdbx_strand_id
1 'polypeptide(L)'
;MKAIFSPGPSYSNLEVRKYAGWVHIYDLYREGLEELGYDVFVPEVDPKLIDQSSTVSKILSYDIVAAQQIPGDGELFLGPPGYSIVQMMAGRDNNWGRGMRTFLPAWNNADWWRDQQLAEEYKRFGQPYDLSPAWRWINRTALEMCDHVIACSPWVKWTYSKIVPEDRISIDFWGVDSERFHPPEVEPPGFNVLFVGGDPIRKGLVYLAKAMVGLDDAEL
;
A
#
# COMPACT_ATOMS: atom_id res chain seq x y z
N MET A 1 -0.29 26.48 -2.53
CA MET A 1 0.53 25.36 -2.02
C MET A 1 0.38 24.24 -3.01
N LYS A 2 1.45 23.50 -3.35
CA LYS A 2 1.36 22.38 -4.30
C LYS A 2 1.70 21.08 -3.62
N ALA A 3 0.84 20.07 -3.80
CA ALA A 3 1.06 18.72 -3.30
C ALA A 3 1.25 17.77 -4.48
N ILE A 4 2.21 16.87 -4.37
CA ILE A 4 2.39 15.74 -5.26
C ILE A 4 1.68 14.54 -4.64
N PHE A 5 0.75 13.96 -5.38
CA PHE A 5 0.08 12.73 -5.01
C PHE A 5 0.44 11.61 -5.98
N SER A 6 1.17 10.60 -5.50
CA SER A 6 1.67 9.49 -6.31
C SER A 6 1.11 8.17 -5.80
N PRO A 7 -0.05 7.71 -6.29
CA PRO A 7 -0.75 6.53 -5.76
C PRO A 7 -0.24 5.17 -6.29
N GLY A 8 0.77 5.18 -7.17
CA GLY A 8 1.33 3.97 -7.76
C GLY A 8 0.72 3.58 -9.12
N PRO A 9 1.30 2.56 -9.80
CA PRO A 9 1.01 2.23 -11.19
C PRO A 9 -0.38 1.66 -11.44
N SER A 10 -1.03 1.13 -10.40
CA SER A 10 -2.34 0.51 -10.51
C SER A 10 -3.48 1.53 -10.43
N TYR A 11 -3.21 2.76 -9.97
CA TYR A 11 -4.23 3.77 -9.73
C TYR A 11 -4.87 4.34 -11.01
N SER A 12 -4.08 4.46 -12.09
CA SER A 12 -4.54 4.95 -13.39
C SER A 12 -5.23 3.87 -14.24
N ASN A 13 -5.22 2.60 -13.80
CA ASN A 13 -5.85 1.51 -14.53
C ASN A 13 -7.36 1.44 -14.20
N LEU A 14 -8.20 1.82 -15.16
CA LEU A 14 -9.67 1.83 -15.01
C LEU A 14 -10.27 0.49 -14.57
N GLU A 15 -9.72 -0.64 -15.04
CA GLU A 15 -10.21 -1.97 -14.63
C GLU A 15 -9.88 -2.26 -13.17
N VAL A 16 -8.71 -1.82 -12.69
CA VAL A 16 -8.36 -1.94 -11.26
C VAL A 16 -9.30 -1.07 -10.43
N ARG A 17 -9.53 0.19 -10.84
CA ARG A 17 -10.39 1.13 -10.11
C ARG A 17 -11.81 0.62 -9.89
N LYS A 18 -12.35 -0.21 -10.80
CA LYS A 18 -13.69 -0.80 -10.66
C LYS A 18 -13.82 -1.74 -9.45
N TYR A 19 -12.76 -2.46 -9.10
CA TYR A 19 -12.84 -3.56 -8.12
C TYR A 19 -11.96 -3.33 -6.88
N ALA A 20 -10.96 -2.47 -6.98
CA ALA A 20 -10.00 -2.23 -5.92
C ALA A 20 -10.49 -1.16 -4.94
N GLY A 21 -11.09 -1.58 -3.82
CA GLY A 21 -11.53 -0.65 -2.77
C GLY A 21 -10.42 0.27 -2.24
N TRP A 22 -9.15 -0.16 -2.30
CA TRP A 22 -8.00 0.68 -1.91
C TRP A 22 -7.80 1.91 -2.81
N VAL A 23 -8.30 1.90 -4.05
CA VAL A 23 -8.25 3.08 -4.94
C VAL A 23 -9.10 4.21 -4.36
N HIS A 24 -10.26 3.91 -3.78
CA HIS A 24 -11.13 4.93 -3.19
C HIS A 24 -10.48 5.60 -1.97
N ILE A 25 -9.69 4.86 -1.20
CA ILE A 25 -8.92 5.44 -0.10
C ILE A 25 -7.89 6.46 -0.63
N TYR A 26 -7.27 6.18 -1.78
CA TYR A 26 -6.39 7.13 -2.45
C TYR A 26 -7.13 8.35 -3.00
N ASP A 27 -8.34 8.16 -3.54
CA ASP A 27 -9.17 9.29 -3.96
C ASP A 27 -9.45 10.23 -2.76
N LEU A 28 -9.78 9.67 -1.59
CA LEU A 28 -9.98 10.44 -0.35
C LEU A 28 -8.72 11.18 0.11
N TYR A 29 -7.53 10.58 -0.01
CA TYR A 29 -6.29 11.28 0.30
C TYR A 29 -6.05 12.46 -0.64
N ARG A 30 -6.34 12.31 -1.94
CA ARG A 30 -6.25 13.39 -2.91
C ARG A 30 -7.24 14.51 -2.58
N GLU A 31 -8.51 14.16 -2.36
CA GLU A 31 -9.58 15.10 -1.99
C GLU A 31 -9.24 15.85 -0.71
N GLY A 32 -8.73 15.15 0.31
CA GLY A 32 -8.27 15.79 1.56
C GLY A 32 -7.15 16.80 1.36
N LEU A 33 -6.22 16.57 0.42
CA LEU A 33 -5.21 17.57 0.04
C LEU A 33 -5.84 18.79 -0.64
N GLU A 34 -6.80 18.57 -1.53
CA GLU A 34 -7.54 19.64 -2.21
C GLU A 34 -8.34 20.49 -1.20
N GLU A 35 -9.01 19.86 -0.23
CA GLU A 35 -9.74 20.52 0.86
C GLU A 35 -8.82 21.37 1.76
N LEU A 36 -7.57 20.93 1.94
CA LEU A 36 -6.53 21.70 2.64
C LEU A 36 -5.96 22.87 1.79
N GLY A 37 -6.47 23.06 0.58
CA GLY A 37 -6.09 24.17 -0.31
C GLY A 37 -4.81 23.90 -1.12
N TYR A 38 -4.40 22.65 -1.26
CA TYR A 38 -3.32 22.28 -2.17
C TYR A 38 -3.83 22.19 -3.61
N ASP A 39 -3.03 22.70 -4.54
CA ASP A 39 -3.07 22.31 -5.95
C ASP A 39 -2.42 20.92 -6.05
N VAL A 40 -3.21 19.89 -6.37
CA VAL A 40 -2.75 18.51 -6.35
C VAL A 40 -2.28 18.05 -7.72
N PHE A 41 -0.99 17.77 -7.83
CA PHE A 41 -0.36 17.19 -9.00
C PHE A 41 -0.29 15.66 -8.88
N VAL A 42 -0.78 14.95 -9.91
CA VAL A 42 -0.70 13.49 -10.02
C VAL A 42 0.13 13.12 -11.25
N PRO A 43 1.25 12.38 -11.11
CA PRO A 43 2.03 11.95 -12.27
C PRO A 43 1.23 11.05 -13.21
N GLU A 44 1.28 11.33 -14.50
CA GLU A 44 0.63 10.53 -15.55
C GLU A 44 1.64 9.58 -16.20
N VAL A 45 1.63 8.31 -15.78
CA VAL A 45 2.56 7.30 -16.31
C VAL A 45 1.87 6.44 -17.38
N ASP A 46 2.38 6.48 -18.62
CA ASP A 46 1.95 5.57 -19.69
C ASP A 46 2.31 4.12 -19.28
N PRO A 47 1.32 3.21 -19.18
CA PRO A 47 1.57 1.80 -18.84
C PRO A 47 2.59 1.10 -19.75
N LYS A 48 2.79 1.57 -20.98
CA LYS A 48 3.78 1.03 -21.92
C LYS A 48 5.22 1.28 -21.48
N LEU A 49 5.46 2.27 -20.63
CA LEU A 49 6.78 2.60 -20.08
C LEU A 49 7.11 1.79 -18.82
N ILE A 50 6.15 0.99 -18.33
CA ILE A 50 6.29 0.22 -17.10
C ILE A 50 6.74 -1.21 -17.44
N ASP A 51 7.93 -1.58 -16.98
CA ASP A 51 8.49 -2.92 -17.17
C ASP A 51 7.72 -3.96 -16.31
N GLN A 52 6.99 -4.86 -16.98
CA GLN A 52 6.20 -5.90 -16.33
C GLN A 52 6.99 -7.20 -16.05
N SER A 53 8.30 -7.23 -16.28
CA SER A 53 9.14 -8.44 -16.13
C SER A 53 9.20 -8.97 -14.70
N SER A 54 9.07 -8.10 -13.71
CA SER A 54 9.02 -8.44 -12.30
C SER A 54 8.30 -7.37 -11.48
N THR A 55 7.92 -7.70 -10.25
CA THR A 55 7.38 -6.73 -9.29
C THR A 55 8.33 -5.55 -9.09
N VAL A 56 9.63 -5.81 -8.88
CA VAL A 56 10.63 -4.75 -8.66
C VAL A 56 10.78 -3.87 -9.90
N SER A 57 10.85 -4.47 -11.09
CA SER A 57 10.97 -3.74 -12.35
C SER A 57 9.77 -2.83 -12.57
N LYS A 58 8.55 -3.33 -12.29
CA LYS A 58 7.30 -2.57 -12.40
C LYS A 58 7.29 -1.36 -11.50
N ILE A 59 7.75 -1.55 -10.26
CA ILE A 59 7.86 -0.51 -9.25
C ILE A 59 8.86 0.56 -9.66
N LEU A 60 10.09 0.17 -10.01
CA LEU A 60 11.16 1.11 -10.33
C LEU A 60 10.90 1.87 -11.63
N SER A 61 10.40 1.18 -12.67
CA SER A 61 10.05 1.84 -13.93
C SER A 61 8.95 2.87 -13.75
N TYR A 62 7.91 2.56 -12.96
CA TYR A 62 6.89 3.55 -12.60
C TYR A 62 7.49 4.75 -11.86
N ASP A 63 8.26 4.49 -10.80
CA ASP A 63 8.81 5.55 -9.94
C ASP A 63 9.75 6.47 -10.72
N ILE A 64 10.60 5.92 -11.60
CA ILE A 64 11.50 6.68 -12.49
C ILE A 64 10.71 7.56 -13.46
N VAL A 65 9.68 7.03 -14.11
CA VAL A 65 8.90 7.80 -15.10
C VAL A 65 8.07 8.88 -14.40
N ALA A 66 7.48 8.57 -13.25
CA ALA A 66 6.75 9.53 -12.44
C ALA A 66 7.67 10.65 -11.93
N ALA A 67 8.91 10.32 -11.51
CA ALA A 67 9.90 11.27 -11.01
C ALA A 67 10.24 12.37 -12.01
N GLN A 68 10.23 12.07 -13.31
CA GLN A 68 10.51 13.04 -14.38
C GLN A 68 9.47 14.15 -14.50
N GLN A 69 8.30 13.94 -13.91
CA GLN A 69 7.17 14.88 -13.98
C GLN A 69 7.02 15.71 -12.71
N ILE A 70 7.82 15.43 -11.67
CA ILE A 70 7.67 16.07 -10.36
C ILE A 70 7.97 17.56 -10.46
N PRO A 71 7.00 18.43 -10.15
CA PRO A 71 7.18 19.87 -10.24
C PRO A 71 8.14 20.35 -9.14
N GLY A 72 9.04 21.26 -9.51
CA GLY A 72 10.07 21.79 -8.60
C GLY A 72 9.55 22.77 -7.54
N ASP A 73 8.26 23.09 -7.53
CA ASP A 73 7.60 23.92 -6.53
C ASP A 73 6.68 23.12 -5.59
N GLY A 74 6.80 21.78 -5.58
CA GLY A 74 6.07 20.91 -4.67
C GLY A 74 6.51 21.06 -3.21
N GLU A 75 5.57 21.36 -2.32
CA GLU A 75 5.81 21.54 -0.88
C GLU A 75 5.53 20.25 -0.09
N LEU A 76 4.66 19.40 -0.62
CA LEU A 76 4.25 18.15 0.00
C LEU A 76 4.27 17.02 -1.04
N PHE A 77 4.70 15.84 -0.61
CA PHE A 77 4.61 14.59 -1.34
C PHE A 77 3.84 13.57 -0.51
N LEU A 78 2.86 12.91 -1.14
CA LEU A 78 2.10 11.82 -0.56
C LEU A 78 2.13 10.63 -1.53
N GLY A 79 2.70 9.51 -1.08
CA GLY A 79 2.81 8.32 -1.92
C GLY A 79 3.24 7.07 -1.15
N PRO A 80 2.96 5.87 -1.65
CA PRO A 80 3.27 4.62 -0.97
C PRO A 80 4.79 4.41 -0.87
N PRO A 81 5.32 3.87 0.24
CA PRO A 81 6.76 3.68 0.40
C PRO A 81 7.44 2.97 -0.77
N GLY A 82 6.78 1.93 -1.30
CA GLY A 82 7.35 1.08 -2.33
C GLY A 82 7.41 1.67 -3.73
N TYR A 83 6.83 2.85 -3.99
CA TYR A 83 6.78 3.45 -5.34
C TYR A 83 7.22 4.91 -5.38
N SER A 84 7.91 5.38 -4.34
CA SER A 84 8.07 6.82 -4.12
C SER A 84 9.51 7.29 -3.99
N ILE A 85 10.50 6.40 -3.92
CA ILE A 85 11.87 6.78 -3.55
C ILE A 85 12.48 7.74 -4.56
N VAL A 86 12.36 7.47 -5.86
CA VAL A 86 12.95 8.30 -6.92
C VAL A 86 12.19 9.62 -7.03
N GLN A 87 10.87 9.60 -6.91
CA GLN A 87 10.05 10.82 -6.88
C GLN A 87 10.37 11.71 -5.67
N MET A 88 10.58 11.13 -4.48
CA MET A 88 10.98 11.86 -3.28
C MET A 88 12.35 12.51 -3.45
N MET A 89 13.32 11.80 -4.05
CA MET A 89 14.64 12.34 -4.39
C MET A 89 14.50 13.51 -5.36
N ALA A 90 13.78 13.30 -6.48
CA ALA A 90 13.56 14.32 -7.50
C ALA A 90 12.88 15.58 -6.91
N GLY A 91 11.84 15.42 -6.10
CA GLY A 91 11.16 16.56 -5.50
C GLY A 91 12.00 17.31 -4.47
N ARG A 92 12.88 16.63 -3.72
CA ARG A 92 13.82 17.30 -2.80
C ARG A 92 14.89 18.10 -3.55
N ASP A 93 15.46 17.52 -4.60
CA ASP A 93 16.48 18.17 -5.42
C ASP A 93 15.89 19.34 -6.24
N ASN A 94 14.71 19.14 -6.84
CA ASN A 94 14.03 20.14 -7.66
C ASN A 94 13.44 21.29 -6.85
N ASN A 95 13.22 21.12 -5.55
CA ASN A 95 12.67 22.17 -4.68
C ASN A 95 13.73 23.14 -4.13
N TRP A 96 14.94 23.19 -4.73
CA TRP A 96 15.96 24.23 -4.52
C TRP A 96 16.26 24.54 -3.03
N GLY A 97 16.19 23.55 -2.15
CA GLY A 97 16.43 23.73 -0.70
C GLY A 97 15.27 24.30 0.12
N ARG A 98 14.07 24.48 -0.47
CA ARG A 98 12.85 24.94 0.25
C ARG A 98 12.20 23.83 1.09
N GLY A 99 12.60 22.57 0.86
CA GLY A 99 12.16 21.41 1.63
C GLY A 99 10.77 20.92 1.25
N MET A 100 10.70 19.79 0.54
CA MET A 100 9.46 19.07 0.30
C MET A 100 9.21 18.11 1.46
N ARG A 101 8.06 18.22 2.13
CA ARG A 101 7.65 17.27 3.18
C ARG A 101 7.07 16.01 2.57
N THR A 102 7.48 14.85 3.07
CA THR A 102 7.15 13.56 2.48
C THR A 102 6.37 12.69 3.47
N PHE A 103 5.17 12.30 3.06
CA PHE A 103 4.23 11.47 3.82
C PHE A 103 4.03 10.15 3.11
N LEU A 104 4.23 9.05 3.81
CA LEU A 104 4.11 7.71 3.23
C LEU A 104 2.99 6.90 3.90
N PRO A 105 1.82 6.73 3.24
CA PRO A 105 0.81 5.79 3.72
C PRO A 105 1.30 4.35 3.61
N ALA A 106 1.29 3.65 4.74
CA ALA A 106 1.72 2.28 4.88
C ALA A 106 0.54 1.40 5.30
N TRP A 107 0.10 0.54 4.38
CA TRP A 107 -1.05 -0.36 4.57
C TRP A 107 -0.69 -1.80 4.93
N ASN A 108 0.60 -2.16 4.83
CA ASN A 108 1.09 -3.48 5.19
C ASN A 108 2.01 -3.37 6.40
N ASN A 109 2.23 -4.49 7.10
CA ASN A 109 3.30 -4.57 8.09
C ASN A 109 4.66 -4.30 7.45
N ALA A 110 5.58 -3.72 8.22
CA ALA A 110 6.96 -3.53 7.79
C ALA A 110 7.63 -4.85 7.36
N ASP A 111 8.54 -4.76 6.39
CA ASP A 111 9.12 -5.93 5.70
C ASP A 111 9.77 -6.94 6.67
N TRP A 112 10.51 -6.45 7.67
CA TRP A 112 11.16 -7.31 8.67
C TRP A 112 10.16 -8.19 9.44
N TRP A 113 8.97 -7.66 9.75
CA TRP A 113 7.94 -8.40 10.46
C TRP A 113 7.28 -9.42 9.53
N ARG A 114 7.02 -9.04 8.28
CA ARG A 114 6.47 -9.96 7.27
C ARG A 114 7.43 -11.11 7.01
N ASP A 115 8.72 -10.83 6.88
CA ASP A 115 9.76 -11.85 6.73
C ASP A 115 9.73 -12.84 7.90
N GLN A 116 9.68 -12.33 9.13
CA GLN A 116 9.64 -13.15 10.34
C GLN A 116 8.42 -14.09 10.39
N GLN A 117 7.24 -13.61 9.95
CA GLN A 117 6.00 -14.38 10.03
C GLN A 117 5.79 -15.34 8.85
N LEU A 118 6.15 -14.90 7.64
CA LEU A 118 5.76 -15.58 6.41
C LEU A 118 6.85 -16.46 5.83
N ALA A 119 8.13 -16.18 6.07
CA ALA A 119 9.19 -16.99 5.48
C ALA A 119 9.10 -18.47 5.90
N GLU A 120 8.78 -18.72 7.19
CA GLU A 120 8.58 -20.08 7.68
C GLU A 120 7.33 -20.74 7.10
N GLU A 121 6.21 -20.00 7.02
CA GLU A 121 4.96 -20.51 6.46
C GLU A 121 5.11 -20.91 5.00
N TYR A 122 5.67 -20.03 4.17
CA TYR A 122 5.92 -20.35 2.76
C TYR A 122 6.87 -21.52 2.60
N LYS A 123 7.93 -21.59 3.43
CA LYS A 123 8.83 -22.75 3.48
C LYS A 123 8.09 -24.05 3.82
N ARG A 124 7.16 -24.03 4.79
CA ARG A 124 6.33 -25.20 5.15
C ARG A 124 5.48 -25.69 3.97
N PHE A 125 5.00 -24.78 3.13
CA PHE A 125 4.20 -25.12 1.95
C PHE A 125 5.02 -25.33 0.66
N GLY A 126 6.35 -25.31 0.74
CA GLY A 126 7.22 -25.45 -0.42
C GLY A 126 7.02 -24.37 -1.48
N GLN A 127 6.49 -23.21 -1.09
CA GLN A 127 6.27 -22.07 -1.98
C GLN A 127 7.42 -21.07 -1.84
N PRO A 128 7.85 -20.43 -2.95
CA PRO A 128 8.83 -19.36 -2.87
C PRO A 128 8.22 -18.17 -2.12
N TYR A 129 8.92 -17.71 -1.08
CA TYR A 129 8.63 -16.45 -0.43
C TYR A 129 9.45 -15.35 -1.10
N ASP A 130 8.82 -14.59 -1.99
CA ASP A 130 9.50 -13.49 -2.67
C ASP A 130 9.15 -12.13 -2.05
N LEU A 131 10.05 -11.67 -1.18
CA LEU A 131 10.34 -10.26 -1.08
C LEU A 131 11.78 -10.10 -1.55
N SER A 132 12.00 -9.55 -2.73
CA SER A 132 13.36 -9.39 -3.26
C SER A 132 14.19 -8.49 -2.33
N PRO A 133 15.53 -8.70 -2.23
CA PRO A 133 16.40 -7.79 -1.51
C PRO A 133 16.29 -6.33 -2.00
N ALA A 134 16.09 -6.14 -3.30
CA ALA A 134 15.88 -4.82 -3.90
C ALA A 134 14.61 -4.14 -3.37
N TRP A 135 13.49 -4.88 -3.26
CA TRP A 135 12.25 -4.37 -2.71
C TRP A 135 12.41 -3.91 -1.25
N ARG A 136 13.08 -4.71 -0.43
CA ARG A 136 13.37 -4.34 0.97
C ARG A 136 14.20 -3.07 1.05
N TRP A 137 15.20 -2.94 0.19
CA TRP A 137 16.05 -1.75 0.12
C TRP A 137 15.25 -0.51 -0.29
N ILE A 138 14.38 -0.61 -1.32
CA ILE A 138 13.51 0.49 -1.76
C ILE A 138 12.63 0.97 -0.62
N ASN A 139 11.87 0.07 0.02
CA ASN A 139 10.97 0.43 1.11
C ASN A 139 11.72 1.03 2.30
N ARG A 140 12.80 0.38 2.75
CA ARG A 140 13.60 0.86 3.89
C ARG A 140 14.13 2.25 3.61
N THR A 141 14.72 2.47 2.43
CA THR A 141 15.32 3.75 2.09
C THR A 141 14.25 4.84 1.98
N ALA A 142 13.08 4.55 1.39
CA ALA A 142 11.96 5.50 1.39
C ALA A 142 11.51 5.89 2.81
N LEU A 143 11.42 4.92 3.73
CA LEU A 143 11.05 5.16 5.13
C LEU A 143 12.10 5.97 5.90
N GLU A 144 13.38 5.66 5.70
CA GLU A 144 14.49 6.40 6.31
C GLU A 144 14.54 7.85 5.81
N MET A 145 14.18 8.05 4.53
CA MET A 145 14.15 9.37 3.91
C MET A 145 12.89 10.17 4.23
N CYS A 146 11.75 9.55 4.51
CA CYS A 146 10.49 10.28 4.62
C CYS A 146 10.49 11.27 5.78
N ASP A 147 9.47 12.12 5.88
CA ASP A 147 9.24 12.97 7.05
C ASP A 147 8.22 12.31 7.98
N HIS A 148 7.23 11.63 7.42
CA HIS A 148 6.13 11.04 8.20
C HIS A 148 5.59 9.75 7.56
N VAL A 149 5.19 8.79 8.40
CA VAL A 149 4.50 7.57 7.98
C VAL A 149 3.05 7.61 8.47
N ILE A 150 2.11 7.25 7.61
CA ILE A 150 0.70 7.13 7.95
C ILE A 150 0.36 5.64 8.01
N ALA A 151 0.23 5.08 9.21
CA ALA A 151 -0.08 3.67 9.41
C ALA A 151 -1.60 3.43 9.45
N CYS A 152 -2.07 2.29 8.92
CA CYS A 152 -3.50 1.98 8.92
C CYS A 152 -4.05 1.37 10.23
N SER A 153 -3.19 1.08 11.20
CA SER A 153 -3.58 0.50 12.50
C SER A 153 -2.48 0.65 13.56
N PRO A 154 -2.80 0.50 14.86
CA PRO A 154 -1.80 0.43 15.93
C PRO A 154 -0.75 -0.66 15.71
N TRP A 155 -1.15 -1.81 15.14
CA TRP A 155 -0.24 -2.91 14.86
C TRP A 155 0.77 -2.53 13.77
N VAL A 156 0.28 -1.94 12.67
CA VAL A 156 1.16 -1.45 11.59
C VAL A 156 2.10 -0.38 12.13
N LYS A 157 1.60 0.59 12.92
CA LYS A 157 2.44 1.59 13.60
C LYS A 157 3.55 0.94 14.42
N TRP A 158 3.23 -0.07 15.23
CA TRP A 158 4.23 -0.79 16.01
C TRP A 158 5.31 -1.43 15.12
N THR A 159 4.93 -2.07 14.00
CA THR A 159 5.93 -2.65 13.10
C THR A 159 6.87 -1.61 12.48
N TYR A 160 6.36 -0.42 12.14
CA TYR A 160 7.17 0.67 11.60
C TYR A 160 7.98 1.43 12.65
N SER A 161 7.57 1.41 13.93
CA SER A 161 8.33 2.04 15.03
C SER A 161 9.73 1.47 15.23
N LYS A 162 10.02 0.30 14.64
CA LYS A 162 11.35 -0.33 14.63
C LYS A 162 12.28 0.22 13.53
N ILE A 163 11.75 1.05 12.64
CA ILE A 163 12.47 1.66 11.50
C ILE A 163 12.44 3.18 11.61
N VAL A 164 11.26 3.74 11.90
CA VAL A 164 10.99 5.19 11.95
C VAL A 164 10.66 5.59 13.39
N PRO A 165 11.15 6.75 13.88
CA PRO A 165 10.76 7.28 15.19
C PRO A 165 9.25 7.34 15.38
N GLU A 166 8.76 6.95 16.56
CA GLU A 166 7.32 6.78 16.79
C GLU A 166 6.52 8.09 16.66
N ASP A 167 7.12 9.22 16.99
CA ASP A 167 6.55 10.57 16.86
C ASP A 167 6.36 11.00 15.40
N ARG A 168 6.97 10.28 14.45
CA ARG A 168 6.83 10.46 13.00
C ARG A 168 5.85 9.46 12.37
N ILE A 169 5.02 8.79 13.19
CA ILE A 169 4.03 7.82 12.72
C ILE A 169 2.65 8.20 13.28
N SER A 170 1.73 8.59 12.39
CA SER A 170 0.31 8.74 12.71
C SER A 170 -0.47 7.49 12.34
N ILE A 171 -1.66 7.35 12.92
CA ILE A 171 -2.60 6.30 12.53
C ILE A 171 -3.74 6.97 11.77
N ASP A 172 -4.05 6.45 10.59
CA ASP A 172 -5.27 6.76 9.85
C ASP A 172 -6.04 5.46 9.59
N PHE A 173 -7.21 5.33 10.22
CA PHE A 173 -8.02 4.12 10.10
C PHE A 173 -8.82 4.17 8.81
N TRP A 174 -8.67 3.14 7.98
CA TRP A 174 -9.44 3.03 6.76
C TRP A 174 -10.89 2.67 7.07
N GLY A 175 -11.78 3.62 6.83
CA GLY A 175 -13.22 3.44 6.94
C GLY A 175 -13.82 2.70 5.75
N VAL A 176 -15.12 2.42 5.86
CA VAL A 176 -15.94 1.91 4.76
C VAL A 176 -17.16 2.80 4.63
N ASP A 177 -17.65 2.97 3.41
CA ASP A 177 -18.95 3.57 3.16
C ASP A 177 -20.04 2.53 3.49
N SER A 178 -20.64 2.65 4.67
CA SER A 178 -21.66 1.70 5.16
C SER A 178 -22.93 1.71 4.31
N GLU A 179 -23.22 2.79 3.58
CA GLU A 179 -24.42 2.89 2.75
C GLU A 179 -24.37 1.93 1.55
N ARG A 180 -23.18 1.43 1.17
CA ARG A 180 -23.00 0.44 0.10
C ARG A 180 -23.33 -0.99 0.53
N PHE A 181 -23.47 -1.24 1.83
CA PHE A 181 -23.67 -2.58 2.37
C PHE A 181 -25.13 -2.78 2.74
N HIS A 182 -25.87 -3.44 1.85
CA HIS A 182 -27.25 -3.83 2.08
C HIS A 182 -27.30 -5.31 2.45
N PRO A 183 -27.65 -5.67 3.70
CA PRO A 183 -27.83 -7.06 4.05
C PRO A 183 -28.95 -7.68 3.20
N PRO A 184 -28.85 -8.95 2.82
CA PRO A 184 -29.91 -9.63 2.09
C PRO A 184 -31.18 -9.73 2.97
N GLU A 185 -32.35 -9.68 2.34
CA GLU A 185 -33.66 -9.81 3.04
C GLU A 185 -33.92 -11.22 3.58
N VAL A 186 -33.22 -12.22 3.04
CA VAL A 186 -33.39 -13.63 3.40
C VAL A 186 -32.08 -14.14 3.99
N GLU A 187 -32.18 -14.76 5.17
CA GLU A 187 -31.04 -15.45 5.77
C GLU A 187 -30.67 -16.69 4.96
N PRO A 188 -29.38 -16.91 4.67
CA PRO A 188 -28.95 -18.12 3.99
C PRO A 188 -29.26 -19.36 4.85
N PRO A 189 -29.58 -20.51 4.24
CA PRO A 189 -29.78 -21.73 5.00
C PRO A 189 -28.45 -22.16 5.64
N GLY A 190 -28.46 -22.34 6.96
CA GLY A 190 -27.30 -22.81 7.72
C GLY A 190 -26.21 -21.77 7.92
N PHE A 191 -25.06 -22.23 8.41
CA PHE A 191 -23.89 -21.39 8.68
C PHE A 191 -22.86 -21.53 7.55
N ASN A 192 -22.84 -20.56 6.64
CA ASN A 192 -21.92 -20.58 5.50
C ASN A 192 -20.60 -19.88 5.85
N VAL A 193 -19.50 -20.60 5.68
CA VAL A 193 -18.15 -20.07 5.87
C VAL A 193 -17.56 -19.72 4.51
N LEU A 194 -17.18 -18.46 4.32
CA LEU A 194 -16.55 -17.98 3.08
C LEU A 194 -15.15 -17.43 3.35
N PHE A 195 -14.17 -17.91 2.58
CA PHE A 195 -12.84 -17.34 2.54
C PHE A 195 -12.71 -16.38 1.34
N VAL A 196 -12.35 -15.11 1.59
CA VAL A 196 -12.18 -14.11 0.54
C VAL A 196 -10.77 -13.50 0.49
N GLY A 197 -10.23 -13.54 -0.72
CA GLY A 197 -9.13 -12.71 -1.21
C GLY A 197 -7.81 -13.45 -1.39
N GLY A 198 -6.84 -12.75 -1.99
CA GLY A 198 -5.60 -13.37 -2.47
C GLY A 198 -4.60 -13.75 -1.38
N ASP A 199 -3.60 -14.54 -1.78
CA ASP A 199 -2.50 -15.03 -0.92
C ASP A 199 -2.99 -15.92 0.24
N PRO A 200 -3.40 -17.17 -0.06
CA PRO A 200 -4.03 -18.05 0.92
C PRO A 200 -3.10 -18.47 2.06
N ILE A 201 -1.77 -18.47 1.85
CA ILE A 201 -0.79 -18.76 2.90
C ILE A 201 -0.80 -17.63 3.92
N ARG A 202 -0.58 -16.39 3.48
CA ARG A 202 -0.59 -15.21 4.36
C ARG A 202 -1.93 -14.99 5.04
N LYS A 203 -3.03 -15.33 4.36
CA LYS A 203 -4.39 -15.19 4.87
C LYS A 203 -4.90 -16.39 5.69
N GLY A 204 -4.07 -17.41 5.85
CA GLY A 204 -4.38 -18.52 6.76
C GLY A 204 -5.49 -19.46 6.29
N LEU A 205 -5.70 -19.60 4.97
CA LEU A 205 -6.68 -20.56 4.41
C LEU A 205 -6.45 -21.98 4.97
N VAL A 206 -5.20 -22.38 5.14
CA VAL A 206 -4.86 -23.70 5.69
C VAL A 206 -5.33 -23.86 7.13
N TYR A 207 -5.28 -22.81 7.94
CA TYR A 207 -5.78 -22.85 9.31
C TYR A 207 -7.30 -22.90 9.35
N LEU A 208 -7.97 -22.16 8.44
CA LEU A 208 -9.41 -22.26 8.25
C LEU A 208 -9.82 -23.70 7.86
N ALA A 209 -9.19 -24.28 6.84
CA ALA A 209 -9.48 -25.63 6.40
C ALA A 209 -9.26 -26.67 7.52
N LYS A 210 -8.19 -26.55 8.30
CA LYS A 210 -7.94 -27.41 9.47
C LYS A 210 -9.02 -27.27 10.55
N ALA A 211 -9.50 -26.06 10.80
CA ALA A 211 -10.58 -25.82 11.75
C ALA A 211 -11.89 -26.46 11.25
N MET A 212 -12.19 -26.36 9.96
CA MET A 212 -13.40 -26.95 9.36
C MET A 212 -13.41 -28.47 9.44
N VAL A 213 -12.27 -29.15 9.23
CA VAL A 213 -12.17 -30.62 9.40
C VAL A 213 -12.51 -31.08 10.82
N GLY A 214 -12.38 -30.20 11.81
CA GLY A 214 -12.74 -30.49 13.20
C GLY A 214 -14.24 -30.34 13.52
N LEU A 215 -15.09 -30.04 12.54
CA LEU A 215 -16.53 -29.83 12.72
C LEU A 215 -17.31 -31.00 12.09
N ASP A 216 -18.19 -31.62 12.87
CA ASP A 216 -18.88 -32.89 12.52
C ASP A 216 -19.83 -32.77 11.30
N ASP A 217 -20.33 -31.56 11.00
CA ASP A 217 -21.27 -31.27 9.92
C ASP A 217 -20.71 -30.30 8.85
N ALA A 218 -19.38 -30.14 8.79
CA ALA A 218 -18.76 -29.25 7.80
C ALA A 218 -18.69 -29.89 6.41
N GLU A 219 -19.27 -29.22 5.42
CA GLU A 219 -19.09 -29.50 4.00
C GLU A 219 -18.12 -28.44 3.39
N LEU A 220 -17.08 -28.90 2.68
CA LEU A 220 -16.03 -28.06 2.08
C LEU A 220 -16.23 -27.87 0.57
#